data_AF-A0A7W0SVI6-F1
#
_entry.id   AF-A0A7W0SVI6-F1
#
_cell.length_a   1.000
_cell.length_b   1.000
_cell.length_c   1.000
_cell.angle_alpha   90.00
_cell.angle_beta   90.00
_cell.angle_gamma   90.00
#
_symmetry.space_group_name_H-M   'P 1'
#
loop_
_entity.id
_entity.type
_entity.pdbx_description
1 polymer ?
#
loop_
_entity_poly.entity_id
_entity_poly.type
_entity_poly.pdbx_seq_one_letter_code
_entity_poly.pdbx_strand_id
1 'polypeptide(L)'
;MRERWFGSSGRRVPEVVLEGTFDLEGALVLDDVSDVESIRSAHLRGTPVVVRARTAEEVVGALSRGEVACVLVSDEALLELDLAGLTYGS
;
A
#
# COMPACT_ATOMS: atom_id res chain seq x y z
N MET A 1 3.06 3.37 13.78
CA MET A 1 2.22 3.09 12.60
C MET A 1 2.04 4.39 11.83
N ARG A 2 2.49 4.46 10.57
CA ARG A 2 2.31 5.62 9.70
C ARG A 2 1.00 5.49 8.93
N GLU A 3 0.36 6.61 8.63
CA GLU A 3 -0.94 6.63 7.93
C GLU A 3 -0.87 7.53 6.70
N ARG A 4 -1.51 7.09 5.62
CA ARG A 4 -1.62 7.80 4.33
C ARG A 4 -3.06 8.15 4.00
N TRP A 5 -3.22 9.11 3.10
CA TRP A 5 -4.53 9.46 2.54
C TRP A 5 -5.01 8.36 1.60
N PHE A 6 -6.26 7.92 1.78
CA PHE A 6 -6.90 6.91 0.95
C PHE A 6 -7.51 7.54 -0.29
N GLY A 7 -6.66 7.86 -1.27
CA GLY A 7 -7.09 8.55 -2.49
C GLY A 7 -7.81 9.87 -2.17
N SER A 8 -8.91 10.13 -2.87
CA SER A 8 -9.77 11.31 -2.65
C SER A 8 -10.89 11.07 -1.64
N SER A 9 -10.92 9.91 -0.97
CA SER A 9 -12.00 9.52 -0.05
C SER A 9 -12.06 10.37 1.23
N GLY A 10 -11.04 11.18 1.52
CA GLY A 10 -10.99 12.03 2.72
C GLY A 10 -10.75 11.27 4.03
N ARG A 11 -10.43 9.97 3.97
CA ARG A 11 -10.03 9.14 5.12
C ARG A 11 -8.53 8.88 5.11
N ARG A 12 -7.95 8.76 6.30
CA ARG A 12 -6.57 8.26 6.51
C ARG A 12 -6.62 6.77 6.84
N VAL A 13 -5.65 6.03 6.33
CA VAL A 13 -5.55 4.58 6.52
C VAL A 13 -4.11 4.23 6.89
N PRO A 14 -3.87 3.14 7.64
CA PRO A 14 -2.52 2.66 7.89
C PRO A 14 -1.81 2.36 6.56
N GLU A 15 -0.50 2.63 6.50
CA GLU A 15 0.31 2.30 5.31
C GLU A 15 0.34 0.79 5.01
N VAL A 16 0.21 -0.05 6.04
CA VAL A 16 0.17 -1.51 5.93
C VAL A 16 -1.00 -2.05 6.76
N VAL A 17 -1.81 -2.92 6.17
CA VAL A 17 -2.97 -3.57 6.82
C VAL A 17 -3.01 -5.05 6.50
N LEU A 18 -3.55 -5.84 7.42
CA LEU A 18 -3.72 -7.29 7.23
C LEU A 18 -4.94 -7.58 6.36
N GLU A 19 -4.86 -8.60 5.53
CA GLU A 19 -5.99 -9.09 4.73
C GLU A 19 -7.20 -9.39 5.62
N GLY A 20 -8.34 -8.79 5.26
CA GLY A 20 -9.60 -8.98 5.97
C GLY A 20 -9.79 -8.15 7.24
N THR A 21 -8.80 -7.34 7.66
CA THR A 21 -8.92 -6.53 8.89
C THR A 21 -9.32 -5.08 8.65
N PHE A 22 -9.32 -4.63 7.40
CA PHE A 22 -9.57 -3.23 7.06
C PHE A 22 -10.51 -3.11 5.87
N ASP A 23 -11.47 -2.20 5.97
CA ASP A 23 -12.39 -1.90 4.88
C ASP A 23 -11.67 -1.11 3.78
N LEU A 24 -11.47 -1.73 2.62
CA LEU A 24 -10.78 -1.14 1.46
C LEU A 24 -11.75 -0.95 0.28
N GLU A 25 -13.05 -0.79 0.58
CA GLU A 25 -14.07 -0.61 -0.44
C GLU A 25 -13.77 0.64 -1.30
N GLY A 26 -13.99 0.50 -2.61
CA GLY A 26 -13.71 1.57 -3.58
C GLY A 26 -12.23 1.75 -3.96
N ALA A 27 -11.31 0.93 -3.43
CA ALA A 27 -9.93 0.91 -3.89
C ALA A 27 -9.71 -0.02 -5.09
N LEU A 28 -8.72 0.35 -5.91
CA LEU A 28 -8.10 -0.57 -6.84
C LEU A 28 -7.11 -1.45 -6.07
N VAL A 29 -7.42 -2.74 -5.95
CA VAL A 29 -6.53 -3.73 -5.32
C VAL A 29 -5.74 -4.46 -6.41
N LEU A 30 -4.41 -4.39 -6.33
CA LEU A 30 -3.47 -5.04 -7.24
C LEU A 30 -2.62 -6.07 -6.50
N ASP A 31 -2.13 -7.09 -7.20
CA ASP A 31 -1.26 -8.11 -6.61
C ASP A 31 0.20 -7.63 -6.46
N ASP A 32 0.61 -6.65 -7.28
CA ASP A 32 1.95 -6.07 -7.30
C ASP A 32 1.94 -4.69 -8.03
N VAL A 33 3.08 -3.99 -8.07
CA VAL A 33 3.28 -2.69 -8.69
C VAL A 33 3.66 -2.72 -10.19
N SER A 34 3.68 -3.87 -10.85
CA SER A 34 4.03 -3.98 -12.28
C SER A 34 3.05 -3.26 -13.19
N ASP A 35 1.78 -3.15 -12.80
CA ASP A 35 0.74 -2.50 -13.60
C ASP A 35 0.74 -0.97 -13.39
N VAL A 36 1.84 -0.35 -13.81
CA VAL A 36 2.13 1.07 -13.58
C VAL A 36 1.04 1.97 -14.17
N GLU A 37 0.51 1.62 -15.34
CA GLU A 37 -0.55 2.40 -15.97
C GLU A 37 -1.85 2.38 -15.15
N SER A 38 -2.26 1.22 -14.65
CA SER A 38 -3.45 1.11 -13.80
C SER A 38 -3.28 1.88 -12.49
N ILE A 39 -2.11 1.78 -11.85
CA ILE A 39 -1.78 2.52 -10.62
C ILE A 39 -1.90 4.04 -10.85
N ARG A 40 -1.23 4.53 -11.90
CA ARG A 40 -1.23 5.96 -12.23
C ARG A 40 -2.63 6.45 -12.57
N SER A 41 -3.36 5.68 -13.37
CA SER A 41 -4.71 6.01 -13.81
C SER A 41 -5.70 6.07 -12.65
N ALA A 42 -5.62 5.13 -11.71
CA ALA A 42 -6.41 5.15 -10.47
C ALA A 42 -6.09 6.37 -9.61
N HIS A 43 -4.81 6.65 -9.38
CA HIS A 43 -4.37 7.80 -8.60
C HIS A 43 -4.87 9.13 -9.19
N LEU A 44 -4.76 9.31 -10.52
CA LEU A 44 -5.24 10.51 -11.21
C LEU A 44 -6.76 10.71 -11.11
N ARG A 45 -7.53 9.61 -11.02
CA ARG A 45 -8.99 9.65 -10.79
C ARG A 45 -9.36 9.85 -9.32
N GLY A 46 -8.39 9.89 -8.41
CA GLY A 46 -8.61 9.91 -6.96
C GLY A 46 -9.03 8.55 -6.38
N THR A 47 -8.99 7.47 -7.18
CA THR A 47 -9.25 6.12 -6.69
C THR A 47 -8.08 5.67 -5.81
N PRO A 48 -8.32 5.26 -4.56
CA PRO A 48 -7.25 4.73 -3.71
C PRO A 48 -6.63 3.48 -4.32
N VAL A 49 -5.30 3.39 -4.27
CA VAL A 49 -4.56 2.23 -4.77
C VAL A 49 -4.06 1.42 -3.58
N VAL A 50 -4.39 0.13 -3.59
CA VAL A 50 -3.94 -0.86 -2.63
C VAL A 50 -3.13 -1.91 -3.37
N VAL A 51 -1.97 -2.28 -2.83
CA VAL A 51 -1.12 -3.32 -3.41
C VAL A 51 -0.95 -4.44 -2.40
N ARG A 52 -1.11 -5.69 -2.83
CA ARG A 52 -0.78 -6.84 -2.00
C ARG A 52 0.73 -7.03 -1.94
N ALA A 53 1.22 -7.45 -0.79
CA ALA A 53 2.62 -7.80 -0.61
C ALA A 53 2.74 -9.02 0.30
N ARG A 54 3.68 -9.91 -0.04
CA ARG A 54 3.95 -11.13 0.73
C ARG A 54 5.31 -11.11 1.40
N THR A 55 6.14 -10.12 1.07
CA THR A 55 7.49 -9.95 1.57
C THR A 55 7.78 -8.50 1.97
N ALA A 56 8.78 -8.33 2.83
CA ALA A 56 9.30 -7.02 3.23
C ALA A 56 9.69 -6.14 2.02
N GLU A 57 10.33 -6.73 1.02
CA GLU A 57 10.79 -6.05 -0.20
C GLU A 57 9.61 -5.54 -1.04
N GLU A 58 8.57 -6.35 -1.20
CA GLU A 58 7.34 -5.93 -1.89
C GLU A 58 6.62 -4.80 -1.16
N VAL A 59 6.55 -4.86 0.18
CA VAL A 59 5.96 -3.78 0.99
C VAL A 59 6.73 -2.47 0.77
N VAL A 60 8.06 -2.51 0.85
CA VAL A 60 8.92 -1.33 0.64
C VAL A 60 8.79 -0.81 -0.79
N GLY A 61 8.79 -1.69 -1.79
CA GLY A 61 8.64 -1.33 -3.19
C GLY A 61 7.29 -0.67 -3.49
N ALA A 62 6.22 -1.17 -2.87
CA ALA A 62 4.90 -0.57 -2.95
C ALA A 62 4.83 0.80 -2.27
N LEU A 63 5.33 0.93 -1.04
CA LEU A 63 5.27 2.18 -0.27
C LEU A 63 6.21 3.27 -0.79
N SER A 64 7.24 2.89 -1.53
CA SER A 64 8.12 3.83 -2.24
C SER A 64 7.40 4.60 -3.34
N ARG A 65 6.21 4.14 -3.77
CA ARG A 65 5.35 4.85 -4.71
C ARG A 65 4.44 5.82 -3.96
N GLY A 66 4.39 7.07 -4.42
CA GLY A 66 3.50 8.09 -3.85
C GLY A 66 2.03 7.81 -4.16
N GLU A 67 1.75 7.05 -5.21
CA GLU A 67 0.42 6.69 -5.66
C GLU A 67 -0.25 5.62 -4.80
N VAL A 68 0.55 4.78 -4.12
CA VAL A 68 0.05 3.70 -3.27
C VAL A 68 -0.39 4.27 -1.93
N ALA A 69 -1.67 4.08 -1.63
CA ALA A 69 -2.29 4.56 -0.40
C ALA A 69 -2.09 3.58 0.75
N CYS A 70 -2.08 2.28 0.47
CA CYS A 70 -2.01 1.22 1.47
C CYS A 70 -1.43 -0.08 0.86
N VAL A 71 -0.73 -0.85 1.68
CA VAL A 71 -0.25 -2.19 1.35
C VAL A 71 -1.02 -3.22 2.16
N LEU A 72 -1.50 -4.24 1.46
CA LEU A 72 -2.29 -5.32 2.01
C LEU A 72 -1.39 -6.54 2.19
N VAL A 73 -1.20 -6.99 3.43
CA VAL A 73 -0.32 -8.12 3.76
C VAL A 73 -1.13 -9.30 4.26
N SER A 74 -0.65 -10.51 3.99
CA SER A 74 -1.28 -11.74 4.51
C SER A 74 -0.66 -12.21 5.83
N ASP A 75 0.47 -11.61 6.26
CA ASP A 75 1.23 -11.99 7.44
C ASP A 75 1.32 -10.80 8.43
N GLU A 76 0.98 -11.04 9.69
CA GLU A 76 1.01 -10.04 10.76
C GLU A 76 2.43 -9.53 11.03
N ALA A 77 3.46 -10.34 10.81
CA ALA A 77 4.86 -9.93 10.99
C ALA A 77 5.27 -8.78 10.04
N LEU A 78 4.55 -8.60 8.93
CA LEU A 78 4.79 -7.51 7.98
C LEU A 78 4.12 -6.19 8.41
N LEU A 79 3.23 -6.17 9.41
CA LEU A 79 2.60 -4.96 9.91
C LEU A 79 3.56 -4.04 10.68
N GLU A 80 4.54 -4.65 11.34
CA GLU A 80 5.53 -3.97 12.19
C GLU A 80 6.86 -3.75 11.47
N LEU A 81 6.90 -3.93 10.15
CA LEU A 81 8.11 -3.77 9.36
C LEU A 81 8.73 -2.39 9.60
N ASP A 82 9.97 -2.36 10.07
CA ASP A 82 10.71 -1.11 10.19
C ASP A 82 11.18 -0.66 8.80
N LEU A 83 10.28 0.03 8.10
CA LEU A 83 10.50 0.54 6.75
C LEU A 83 11.69 1.53 6.68
N ALA A 84 12.02 2.17 7.80
CA ALA A 84 13.15 3.09 7.89
C ALA A 84 14.49 2.36 7.76
N GLY A 85 14.63 1.16 8.34
CA GLY A 85 15.84 0.34 8.25
C GLY A 85 16.08 -0.29 6.88
N LEU A 86 15.02 -0.59 6.11
CA LEU A 86 15.14 -1.30 4.83
C LEU A 86 15.49 -0.39 3.63
N THR A 87 15.21 0.92 3.72
CA THR A 87 15.49 1.86 2.62
C THR A 87 16.99 2.22 2.51
N TYR A 88 17.80 1.86 3.51
CA TYR A 88 19.24 2.18 3.59
C TYR A 88 20.17 0.95 3.58
N GLY A 89 19.65 -0.24 3.24
CA GLY A 89 20.39 -1.49 3.34
C GLY A 89 20.42 -2.33 2.07
N SER A 90 21.13 -1.88 1.02
CA SER A 90 21.85 -2.73 0.05
C SER A 90 22.82 -1.90 -0.79
#